data_AF-A0A1Y5F8T3-F1
#
_entry.id   AF-A0A1Y5F8T3-F1
#
_cell.length_a   1.000
_cell.length_b   1.000
_cell.length_c   1.000
_cell.angle_alpha   90.00
_cell.angle_beta   90.00
_cell.angle_gamma   90.00
#
_symmetry.space_group_name_H-M   'P 1'
#
loop_
_entity.id
_entity.type
_entity.pdbx_description
1 polymer ?
#
loop_
_entity_poly.entity_id
_entity_poly.type
_entity_poly.pdbx_seq_one_letter_code
_entity_poly.pdbx_strand_id
1 'polypeptide(L)'
;MIVDIDIDKFSKSYLLKFEVKNFNTPDDYKMAVTTVTCFSNDYDLDPELDHDDMREIVEKTIELEKEKFVFEISEDGIEVDI
;
A
#
# COMPACT_ATOMS: atom_id res chain seq x y z
N MET A 1 9.61 -0.87 -8.80
CA MET A 1 8.32 -0.26 -8.39
C MET A 1 8.38 1.28 -8.32
N ILE A 2 7.30 1.96 -8.71
CA ILE A 2 7.03 3.39 -8.44
C ILE A 2 5.75 3.46 -7.59
N VAL A 3 5.74 4.33 -6.58
CA VAL A 3 4.59 4.61 -5.70
C VAL A 3 4.28 6.10 -5.74
N ASP A 4 2.99 6.44 -5.82
CA ASP A 4 2.50 7.82 -5.70
C ASP A 4 1.96 8.03 -4.28
N ILE A 5 2.45 9.07 -3.59
CA ILE A 5 2.16 9.29 -2.17
C ILE A 5 1.50 10.66 -2.05
N ASP A 6 0.25 10.65 -1.60
CA ASP A 6 -0.48 11.85 -1.21
C ASP A 6 -0.38 12.04 0.31
N ILE A 7 -0.09 13.26 0.75
CA ILE A 7 -0.02 13.59 2.16
C ILE A 7 -1.06 14.67 2.42
N ASP A 8 -2.18 14.29 3.02
CA ASP A 8 -3.20 15.24 3.43
C ASP A 8 -2.92 15.72 4.86
N LYS A 9 -2.44 16.98 4.93
CA LYS A 9 -2.15 17.66 6.19
C LYS A 9 -3.38 17.98 7.04
N PHE A 10 -4.58 17.96 6.46
CA PHE A 10 -5.82 18.28 7.16
C PHE A 10 -6.42 17.05 7.83
N SER A 11 -6.48 15.93 7.10
CA SER A 11 -6.88 14.63 7.66
C SER A 11 -5.75 13.97 8.47
N LYS A 12 -4.50 14.42 8.29
CA LYS A 12 -3.30 13.72 8.75
C LYS A 12 -3.34 12.25 8.32
N SER A 13 -3.53 12.03 7.03
CA SER A 13 -3.46 10.69 6.44
C SER A 13 -2.49 10.66 5.27
N TYR A 14 -1.89 9.49 5.07
CA TYR A 14 -1.08 9.17 3.90
C TYR A 14 -1.87 8.27 2.98
N LEU A 15 -1.92 8.63 1.69
CA LEU A 15 -2.51 7.80 0.64
C LEU A 15 -1.39 7.28 -0.26
N LEU A 16 -1.07 6.00 -0.13
CA LEU A 16 -0.04 5.32 -0.92
C LEU A 16 -0.73 4.59 -2.07
N LYS A 17 -0.53 5.09 -3.30
CA LYS A 17 -1.16 4.58 -4.52
C LYS A 17 -0.15 3.71 -5.26
N PHE A 18 -0.50 2.45 -5.46
CA PHE A 18 0.34 1.45 -6.10
C PHE A 18 -0.28 1.02 -7.42
N GLU A 19 0.44 1.19 -8.53
CA GLU A 19 0.00 0.68 -9.82
C GLU A 19 0.46 -0.78 -9.99
N VAL A 20 -0.48 -1.66 -10.34
CA VAL A 20 -0.25 -3.11 -10.49
C VAL A 20 0.86 -3.41 -11.50
N LYS A 21 0.94 -2.64 -12.61
CA LYS A 21 1.96 -2.79 -13.65
C LYS A 21 3.41 -2.63 -13.14
N ASN A 22 3.59 -2.05 -11.95
CA ASN A 22 4.90 -1.83 -11.35
C ASN A 22 5.39 -3.03 -10.52
N PHE A 23 4.58 -4.07 -10.33
CA PHE A 23 4.93 -5.32 -9.64
C PHE A 23 5.37 -6.37 -10.66
N ASN A 24 6.68 -6.44 -10.93
CA ASN A 24 7.24 -7.34 -11.95
C ASN A 24 8.09 -8.46 -11.35
N THR A 25 8.56 -8.28 -10.12
CA THR A 25 9.47 -9.20 -9.44
C THR A 25 9.04 -9.44 -7.99
N PRO A 26 9.42 -10.59 -7.38
CA PRO A 26 9.15 -10.86 -5.96
C PRO A 26 9.64 -9.75 -5.01
N ASP A 27 10.71 -9.05 -5.38
CA ASP A 27 11.26 -7.97 -4.56
C ASP A 27 10.40 -6.69 -4.61
N ASP A 28 9.57 -6.48 -5.65
CA ASP A 28 8.63 -5.36 -5.69
C ASP A 28 7.57 -5.48 -4.58
N TYR A 29 7.08 -6.71 -4.28
CA TYR A 29 6.13 -6.94 -3.18
C TYR A 29 6.75 -6.64 -1.82
N LYS A 30 7.99 -7.11 -1.58
CA LYS A 30 8.73 -6.81 -0.36
C LYS A 30 8.96 -5.31 -0.19
N MET A 31 9.29 -4.62 -1.27
CA MET A 31 9.47 -3.17 -1.25
C MET A 31 8.16 -2.43 -0.98
N ALA A 32 7.02 -2.91 -1.50
CA ALA A 32 5.71 -2.32 -1.21
C ALA A 32 5.36 -2.46 0.27
N VAL A 33 5.54 -3.64 0.85
CA VAL A 33 5.37 -3.89 2.30
C VAL A 33 6.26 -2.97 3.13
N THR A 34 7.54 -2.86 2.76
CA THR A 34 8.49 -1.97 3.44
C THR A 34 8.03 -0.52 3.37
N THR A 35 7.51 -0.09 2.21
CA THR A 35 7.00 1.28 2.01
C THR A 35 5.81 1.53 2.94
N VAL A 36 4.79 0.66 2.94
CA VAL A 36 3.64 0.78 3.83
C VAL A 36 4.09 0.84 5.29
N THR A 37 4.96 -0.08 5.71
CA THR A 37 5.52 -0.12 7.08
C THR A 37 6.21 1.18 7.47
N CYS A 38 6.99 1.79 6.57
CA CYS A 38 7.66 3.05 6.84
C CYS A 38 6.67 4.19 7.13
N PHE A 39 5.56 4.27 6.38
CA PHE A 39 4.54 5.29 6.60
C PHE A 39 3.62 4.97 7.79
N SER A 40 3.39 3.69 8.09
CA SER A 40 2.65 3.25 9.28
C SER A 40 3.37 3.58 10.58
N ASN A 41 4.71 3.53 10.59
CA ASN A 41 5.53 3.86 11.76
C ASN A 41 5.35 5.31 12.23
N ASP A 42 4.99 6.25 11.34
CA ASP A 42 4.71 7.64 11.75
C ASP A 42 3.50 7.74 12.70
N TYR A 43 2.61 6.75 12.68
CA TYR A 43 1.44 6.63 13.56
C TYR A 43 1.61 5.53 14.62
N ASP A 44 2.82 5.00 14.80
CA ASP A 44 3.11 3.85 15.68
C ASP A 44 2.26 2.60 15.35
N LEU A 45 1.86 2.45 14.08
CA LEU A 45 1.06 1.32 13.59
C LEU A 45 1.94 0.22 12.99
N ASP A 46 1.59 -1.03 13.28
CA ASP A 46 2.12 -2.20 12.56
C ASP A 46 1.11 -2.60 11.47
N PRO A 47 1.49 -2.60 10.18
CA PRO A 47 0.60 -2.99 9.11
C PRO A 47 0.17 -4.46 9.14
N GLU A 48 0.82 -5.33 9.93
CA GLU A 48 0.59 -6.79 9.93
C GLU A 48 0.56 -7.39 8.50
N LEU A 49 1.33 -6.79 7.59
CA LEU A 49 1.30 -7.06 6.16
C LEU A 49 2.59 -7.72 5.73
N ASP A 50 2.50 -8.89 5.10
CA ASP A 50 3.65 -9.55 4.50
C ASP A 50 3.63 -9.53 2.95
N HIS A 51 4.66 -10.11 2.34
CA HIS A 51 4.81 -10.16 0.89
C HIS A 51 3.78 -11.06 0.17
N ASP A 52 3.26 -12.09 0.84
CA ASP A 52 2.22 -12.96 0.30
C ASP A 52 0.87 -12.23 0.37
N ASP A 53 0.57 -11.52 1.46
CA ASP A 53 -0.61 -10.65 1.57
C ASP A 53 -0.61 -9.56 0.49
N MET A 54 0.53 -8.89 0.30
CA MET A 54 0.68 -7.88 -0.75
C MET A 54 0.45 -8.47 -2.15
N ARG A 55 0.91 -9.71 -2.36
CA ARG A 55 0.69 -10.41 -3.62
C ARG A 55 -0.79 -10.73 -3.82
N GLU A 56 -1.50 -11.18 -2.78
CA GLU A 56 -2.95 -11.39 -2.85
C GLU A 56 -3.70 -10.10 -3.18
N ILE A 57 -3.31 -8.96 -2.61
CA ILE A 57 -3.90 -7.65 -2.90
C ILE A 57 -3.74 -7.33 -4.38
N VAL A 58 -2.52 -7.47 -4.92
CA VAL A 58 -2.23 -7.24 -6.34
C VAL A 58 -3.05 -8.17 -7.24
N GLU A 59 -3.11 -9.46 -6.92
CA GLU A 59 -3.90 -10.45 -7.68
C GLU A 59 -5.40 -10.09 -7.65
N LYS A 60 -5.96 -9.73 -6.49
CA LYS A 60 -7.37 -9.28 -6.37
C LYS A 60 -7.63 -8.00 -7.15
N THR A 61 -6.72 -7.02 -7.13
CA THR A 61 -6.86 -5.78 -7.93
C THR A 61 -6.92 -6.10 -9.43
N ILE A 62 -6.12 -7.05 -9.91
CA ILE A 62 -6.16 -7.53 -11.31
C ILE A 62 -7.49 -8.22 -11.61
N GLU A 63 -7.97 -9.10 -10.73
CA GLU A 63 -9.26 -9.79 -10.89
C GLU A 63 -10.45 -8.81 -10.96
N LEU A 64 -10.36 -7.69 -10.25
CA LEU A 64 -11.36 -6.61 -10.27
C LEU A 64 -11.22 -5.66 -11.47
N GLU A 65 -10.32 -5.96 -12.43
CA GLU A 65 -10.03 -5.14 -13.62
C GLU A 65 -9.57 -3.71 -13.26
N LYS A 66 -8.94 -3.54 -12.11
CA LYS A 66 -8.40 -2.25 -11.65
C LYS A 66 -6.89 -2.18 -11.89
N GLU A 67 -6.43 -0.97 -12.18
CA GLU A 67 -5.01 -0.72 -12.52
C GLU A 67 -4.15 -0.42 -11.29
N LYS A 68 -4.78 -0.09 -10.16
CA LYS A 68 -4.12 0.34 -8.93
C LYS A 68 -4.97 0.06 -7.70
N PHE A 69 -4.31 -0.02 -6.56
CA PHE A 69 -4.91 -0.03 -5.23
C PHE A 69 -4.30 1.08 -4.37
N VAL A 70 -4.98 1.46 -3.30
CA VAL A 70 -4.56 2.56 -2.42
C VAL A 70 -4.56 2.09 -0.98
N PHE A 71 -3.44 2.32 -0.28
CA PHE A 71 -3.39 2.24 1.17
C PHE A 71 -3.66 3.61 1.76
N GLU A 72 -4.65 3.71 2.65
CA GLU A 72 -4.86 4.86 3.52
C GLU A 72 -4.29 4.55 4.91
N ILE A 73 -3.39 5.40 5.38
CA ILE A 73 -2.72 5.25 6.68
C ILE A 73 -2.98 6.52 7.48
N SER A 74 -3.60 6.38 8.65
CA SER A 74 -3.95 7.49 9.54
C SER A 74 -3.80 7.09 11.01
N GLU A 75 -4.07 8.02 11.94
CA GLU A 75 -4.13 7.71 13.38
C GLU A 75 -5.18 6.61 13.70
N ASP A 76 -6.19 6.43 12.85
CA ASP A 76 -7.27 5.46 13.08
C ASP A 76 -6.89 4.03 12.64
N GLY A 77 -5.90 3.87 11.77
CA GLY A 77 -5.47 2.56 11.28
C GLY A 77 -4.94 2.58 9.85
N ILE A 78 -4.91 1.39 9.24
CA ILE A 78 -4.49 1.17 7.86
C ILE A 78 -5.64 0.49 7.11
N GLU A 79 -6.08 1.10 6.03
CA GLU A 79 -7.12 0.58 5.15
C GLU A 79 -6.57 0.38 3.74
N VAL A 80 -7.06 -0.65 3.05
CA VAL A 80 -6.74 -0.87 1.62
C VAL A 80 -8.00 -0.80 0.78
N ASP A 81 -7.96 0.05 -0.24
CA ASP A 81 -8.99 0.16 -1.27
C ASP A 81 -8.48 -0.51 -2.56
N ILE A 82 -9.06 -1.68 -2.87
CA ILE A 82 -8.78 -2.45 -4.09
C ILE A 82 -9.81 -2.15 -5.14
#